data_AF-A0A1V1PCS0-F1
#
_entry.id   AF-A0A1V1PCS0-F1
#
_cell.length_a   1.000
_cell.length_b   1.000
_cell.length_c   1.000
_cell.angle_alpha   90.00
_cell.angle_beta   90.00
_cell.angle_gamma   90.00
#
_symmetry.space_group_name_H-M   'P 1'
#
loop_
_entity.id
_entity.type
_entity.pdbx_description
1 polymer ?
#
loop_
_entity_poly.entity_id
_entity_poly.type
_entity_poly.pdbx_seq_one_letter_code
_entity_poly.pdbx_strand_id
1 'polypeptide(L)'
;MKSSQKYAIKTIVPRKVYTDREEFLNFYFDASIRAKTRRTMSTLLLGMRRMGKTEIFKRVVNRLFFEQDHQDPNAAIPVYYQFPDESITRDDFGLKYVVNFIRWYGAFKLRKVDIISKPRQIDDLLDLINKQIEITRGF
;
A
#
# COMPACT_ATOMS: atom_id res chain seq x y z
N MET A 1 16.12 21.80 -8.95
CA MET A 1 14.70 21.45 -8.70
C MET A 1 14.63 20.17 -7.87
N LYS A 2 14.24 20.24 -6.59
CA LYS A 2 13.87 19.04 -5.83
C LYS A 2 12.54 18.55 -6.39
N SER A 3 12.56 17.50 -7.21
CA SER A 3 11.35 16.76 -7.54
C SER A 3 10.67 16.40 -6.22
N SER A 4 9.49 16.95 -5.95
CA SER A 4 8.67 16.57 -4.80
C SER A 4 8.11 15.18 -5.09
N GLN A 5 8.96 14.17 -4.93
CA GLN A 5 8.60 12.79 -5.17
C GLN A 5 7.45 12.46 -4.19
N LYS A 6 6.24 12.31 -4.73
CA LYS A 6 5.08 11.92 -3.93
C LYS A 6 5.26 10.46 -3.54
N TYR A 7 5.18 10.17 -2.25
CA TYR A 7 5.25 8.81 -1.72
C TYR A 7 3.93 8.49 -1.02
N ALA A 8 3.34 7.33 -1.30
CA ALA A 8 2.20 6.82 -0.54
C ALA A 8 2.64 6.50 0.90
N ILE A 9 3.88 6.01 1.05
CA ILE A 9 4.55 5.84 2.34
C ILE A 9 5.94 6.42 2.30
N LYS A 10 6.26 7.24 3.31
CA LYS A 10 7.60 7.82 3.46
C LYS A 10 8.67 6.74 3.65
N THR A 11 9.63 6.74 2.73
CA THR A 11 10.90 5.99 2.81
C THR A 11 11.86 6.71 3.75
N ILE A 12 12.64 5.95 4.53
CA ILE A 12 13.60 6.54 5.48
C ILE A 12 14.97 6.72 4.82
N VAL A 13 15.31 5.85 3.88
CA VAL A 13 16.61 5.85 3.22
C VAL A 13 16.52 6.63 1.90
N PRO A 14 17.45 7.54 1.58
CA PRO A 14 17.48 8.16 0.26
C PRO A 14 17.79 7.14 -0.84
N ARG A 15 17.18 7.28 -2.04
CA ARG A 15 17.44 6.37 -3.17
C ARG A 15 18.92 6.26 -3.54
N LYS A 16 19.68 7.35 -3.45
CA LYS A 16 21.11 7.41 -3.81
C LYS A 16 22.00 6.46 -3.01
N VAL A 17 21.61 6.11 -1.78
CA VAL A 17 22.38 5.24 -0.89
C VAL A 17 21.72 3.87 -0.70
N TYR A 18 20.64 3.62 -1.44
CA TYR A 18 19.89 2.37 -1.39
C TYR A 18 20.35 1.47 -2.55
N THR A 19 21.52 0.83 -2.40
CA THR A 19 22.13 -0.04 -3.40
C THR A 19 21.85 -1.51 -3.11
N ASP A 20 22.10 -2.40 -4.08
CA ASP A 20 22.13 -3.87 -3.92
C ASP A 20 20.83 -4.50 -3.42
N ARG A 21 19.68 -3.85 -3.68
CA ARG A 21 18.34 -4.33 -3.30
C ARG A 21 17.35 -4.39 -4.45
N GLU A 22 17.78 -4.04 -5.67
CA GLU A 22 16.91 -4.00 -6.85
C GLU A 22 16.29 -5.37 -7.15
N GLU A 23 17.02 -6.47 -6.96
CA GLU A 23 16.49 -7.83 -7.11
C GLU A 23 15.30 -8.08 -6.19
N PHE A 24 15.41 -7.74 -4.90
CA PHE A 24 14.30 -7.84 -3.96
C PHE A 24 13.13 -6.95 -4.37
N LEU A 25 13.40 -5.69 -4.76
CA LEU A 25 12.34 -4.77 -5.17
C LEU A 25 11.57 -5.32 -6.38
N ASN A 26 12.26 -5.83 -7.39
CA ASN A 26 11.66 -6.38 -8.60
C ASN A 26 10.89 -7.67 -8.28
N PHE A 27 11.51 -8.58 -7.52
CA PHE A 27 10.86 -9.82 -7.12
C PHE A 27 9.52 -9.58 -6.40
N TYR A 28 9.49 -8.72 -5.38
CA TYR A 28 8.28 -8.44 -4.62
C TYR A 28 7.25 -7.64 -5.43
N PHE A 29 7.70 -6.74 -6.31
CA PHE A 29 6.81 -6.03 -7.24
C PHE A 29 6.13 -7.03 -8.19
N ASP A 30 6.90 -7.87 -8.88
CA ASP A 30 6.39 -8.84 -9.85
C ASP A 30 5.51 -9.91 -9.18
N ALA A 31 5.87 -10.35 -7.98
CA ALA A 31 5.03 -11.23 -7.18
C ALA A 31 3.66 -10.59 -6.86
N SER A 32 3.66 -9.30 -6.50
CA SER A 32 2.44 -8.56 -6.19
C SER A 32 1.55 -8.36 -7.43
N ILE A 33 2.14 -8.06 -8.59
CA ILE A 33 1.39 -7.96 -9.85
C ILE A 33 0.78 -9.31 -10.24
N ARG A 34 1.54 -10.41 -10.08
CA ARG A 34 1.07 -11.76 -10.41
C ARG A 34 0.00 -12.29 -9.44
N ALA A 35 -0.04 -11.79 -8.20
CA ALA A 35 -1.05 -12.15 -7.21
C ALA A 35 -2.50 -11.94 -7.71
N LYS A 36 -2.72 -10.96 -8.60
CA LYS A 36 -4.02 -10.74 -9.28
C LYS A 36 -4.57 -11.98 -9.98
N THR A 37 -3.67 -12.75 -10.58
CA THR A 37 -4.02 -13.94 -11.37
C THR A 37 -4.02 -15.22 -10.53
N ARG A 38 -3.91 -15.11 -9.19
CA ARG A 38 -3.73 -16.24 -8.26
C ARG A 38 -2.51 -17.13 -8.57
N ARG A 39 -1.56 -16.64 -9.37
CA ARG A 39 -0.33 -17.34 -9.78
C ARG A 39 0.83 -17.14 -8.80
N THR A 40 0.57 -16.56 -7.64
CA THR A 40 1.60 -16.27 -6.62
C THR A 40 1.04 -16.60 -5.25
N MET A 41 1.81 -17.33 -4.46
CA MET A 41 1.51 -17.63 -3.07
C MET A 41 1.87 -16.46 -2.15
N SER A 42 1.48 -16.56 -0.88
CA SER A 42 1.94 -15.64 0.15
C SER A 42 3.46 -15.74 0.29
N THR A 43 4.15 -14.59 0.23
CA THR A 43 5.61 -14.51 0.24
C THR A 43 6.11 -13.81 1.50
N LEU A 44 7.21 -14.30 2.07
CA LEU A 44 7.78 -13.82 3.32
C LEU A 44 9.24 -13.37 3.14
N LEU A 45 9.59 -12.22 3.73
CA LEU A 45 10.98 -11.75 3.81
C LEU A 45 11.52 -11.92 5.23
N LEU A 46 12.39 -12.92 5.42
CA LEU A 46 13.07 -13.17 6.69
C LEU A 46 14.48 -12.57 6.71
N GLY A 47 14.97 -12.28 7.91
CA GLY A 47 16.32 -11.78 8.14
C GLY A 47 16.44 -11.03 9.46
N MET A 48 17.67 -10.68 9.84
CA MET A 48 17.95 -10.00 11.11
C MET A 48 17.30 -8.60 11.22
N ARG A 49 17.17 -8.10 12.45
CA ARG A 49 16.69 -6.74 12.72
C ARG A 49 17.61 -5.72 12.02
N ARG A 50 17.06 -4.60 11.58
CA ARG A 50 17.77 -3.49 10.90
C ARG A 50 18.37 -3.82 9.52
N MET A 51 18.00 -4.94 8.89
CA MET A 51 18.42 -5.29 7.51
C MET A 51 17.66 -4.55 6.39
N GLY A 52 16.83 -3.55 6.72
CA GLY A 52 16.08 -2.78 5.71
C GLY A 52 14.85 -3.49 5.10
N LYS A 53 14.39 -4.61 5.67
CA LYS A 53 13.21 -5.35 5.17
C LYS A 53 11.96 -4.46 5.05
N THR A 54 11.67 -3.65 6.07
CA THR A 54 10.56 -2.71 6.05
C THR A 54 10.71 -1.66 4.95
N GLU A 55 11.95 -1.23 4.67
CA GLU A 55 12.25 -0.25 3.62
C GLU A 55 12.01 -0.84 2.22
N ILE A 56 12.34 -2.13 2.00
CA ILE A 56 11.98 -2.86 0.78
C ILE A 56 10.47 -2.78 0.55
N PHE A 57 9.66 -3.18 1.54
CA PHE A 57 8.20 -3.17 1.39
C PHE A 57 7.63 -1.77 1.15
N LYS A 58 8.14 -0.73 1.83
CA LYS A 58 7.71 0.66 1.59
C LYS A 58 7.97 1.09 0.14
N ARG A 59 9.13 0.74 -0.42
CA ARG A 59 9.46 1.04 -1.81
C ARG A 59 8.60 0.26 -2.79
N VAL A 60 8.41 -1.03 -2.58
CA VAL A 60 7.54 -1.87 -3.41
C VAL A 60 6.12 -1.33 -3.42
N VAL A 61 5.56 -0.97 -2.25
CA VAL A 61 4.22 -0.37 -2.16
C VAL A 61 4.14 0.95 -2.90
N ASN A 62 5.15 1.82 -2.78
CA ASN A 62 5.18 3.06 -3.55
C ASN A 62 5.21 2.79 -5.06
N ARG A 63 6.02 1.83 -5.52
CA ARG A 63 6.06 1.42 -6.93
C ARG A 63 4.69 0.92 -7.38
N LEU A 64 4.09 -0.02 -6.65
CA LEU A 64 2.74 -0.53 -6.95
C LEU A 64 1.72 0.61 -6.99
N PHE A 65 1.80 1.57 -6.08
CA PHE A 65 0.86 2.68 -6.02
C PHE A 65 0.99 3.63 -7.22
N PHE A 66 2.21 3.92 -7.68
CA PHE A 66 2.45 4.94 -8.70
C PHE A 66 2.71 4.42 -10.12
N GLU A 67 3.27 3.22 -10.28
CA GLU A 67 3.64 2.68 -11.59
C GLU A 67 2.46 1.99 -12.30
N GLN A 68 1.42 1.62 -11.55
CA GLN A 68 0.19 1.06 -12.12
C GLN A 68 -0.78 2.17 -12.56
N ASP A 69 -1.59 1.87 -13.58
CA ASP A 69 -2.79 2.63 -13.88
C ASP A 69 -3.83 2.38 -12.78
N HIS A 70 -4.28 3.45 -12.13
CA HIS A 70 -5.26 3.34 -11.05
C HIS A 70 -6.69 3.14 -11.57
N GLN A 71 -6.95 3.49 -12.83
CA GLN A 71 -8.26 3.31 -13.45
C GLN A 71 -8.47 1.91 -14.02
N ASP A 72 -7.40 1.15 -14.26
CA ASP A 72 -7.50 -0.23 -14.70
C ASP A 72 -8.33 -1.06 -13.67
N PRO A 73 -9.44 -1.68 -14.11
CA PRO A 73 -10.25 -2.55 -13.24
C PRO A 73 -9.46 -3.76 -12.75
N ASN A 74 -8.41 -4.17 -13.48
CA ASN A 74 -7.51 -5.26 -13.14
C ASN A 74 -6.21 -4.77 -12.48
N ALA A 75 -6.14 -3.54 -11.96
CA ALA A 75 -4.98 -3.06 -11.23
C ALA A 75 -4.81 -3.79 -9.88
N ALA A 76 -3.58 -4.04 -9.45
CA ALA A 76 -3.31 -4.64 -8.15
C ALA A 76 -3.35 -3.52 -7.12
N ILE A 77 -4.35 -3.48 -6.26
CA ILE A 77 -4.48 -2.42 -5.27
C ILE A 77 -3.49 -2.70 -4.13
N PRO A 78 -2.46 -1.85 -3.93
CA PRO A 78 -1.51 -2.08 -2.85
C PRO A 78 -2.17 -1.74 -1.52
N VAL A 79 -2.00 -2.61 -0.53
CA VAL A 79 -2.42 -2.36 0.85
C VAL A 79 -1.22 -2.59 1.74
N TYR A 80 -0.79 -1.55 2.46
CA TYR A 80 0.26 -1.65 3.46
C TYR A 80 -0.36 -1.59 4.85
N TYR A 81 0.02 -2.54 5.69
CA TYR A 81 -0.38 -2.58 7.09
C TYR A 81 0.86 -2.84 7.95
N GLN A 82 1.01 -2.04 8.99
CA GLN A 82 2.01 -2.25 10.02
C GLN A 82 1.28 -2.57 11.31
N PHE A 83 1.60 -3.72 11.91
CA PHE A 83 1.07 -4.07 13.22
C PHE A 83 1.53 -3.03 14.25
N PRO A 84 0.64 -2.55 15.13
CA PRO A 84 1.04 -1.68 16.22
C PRO A 84 1.95 -2.43 17.19
N ASP A 85 2.79 -1.70 17.91
CA ASP A 85 3.64 -2.26 18.96
C ASP A 85 2.83 -2.62 20.22
N GLU A 86 1.61 -2.07 20.34
CA GLU A 86 0.68 -2.31 21.45
C GLU A 86 -0.15 -3.58 21.22
N SER A 87 -0.53 -4.24 22.32
CA SER A 87 -1.50 -5.35 22.27
C SER A 87 -2.88 -4.80 21.92
N ILE A 88 -3.44 -5.24 20.79
CA ILE A 88 -4.79 -4.91 20.36
C ILE A 88 -5.70 -6.13 20.49
N THR A 89 -6.99 -5.90 20.74
CA THR A 89 -7.99 -6.98 20.72
C THR A 89 -8.24 -7.43 19.28
N ARG A 90 -8.85 -8.61 19.11
CA ARG A 90 -9.21 -9.12 17.78
C ARG A 90 -10.18 -8.20 17.04
N ASP A 91 -11.13 -7.63 17.76
CA ASP A 91 -12.14 -6.73 17.19
C ASP A 91 -11.51 -5.40 16.76
N ASP A 92 -10.63 -4.85 17.59
CA ASP A 92 -9.88 -3.64 17.28
C ASP A 92 -8.94 -3.85 16.08
N PHE A 93 -8.28 -5.01 16.00
CA PHE A 93 -7.52 -5.40 14.81
C PHE A 93 -8.40 -5.45 13.56
N GLY A 94 -9.54 -6.14 13.63
CA GLY A 94 -10.46 -6.30 12.50
C GLY A 94 -10.92 -4.94 11.97
N LEU A 95 -11.36 -4.05 12.87
CA LEU A 95 -11.78 -2.70 12.50
C LEU A 95 -10.63 -1.88 11.91
N LYS A 96 -9.46 -1.84 12.58
CA LYS A 96 -8.28 -1.09 12.10
C LYS A 96 -7.81 -1.59 10.73
N TYR A 97 -7.80 -2.90 10.51
CA TYR A 97 -7.38 -3.51 9.26
C TYR A 97 -8.34 -3.18 8.11
N VAL A 98 -9.65 -3.34 8.32
CA VAL A 98 -10.68 -3.01 7.31
C VAL A 98 -10.65 -1.53 6.96
N VAL A 99 -10.57 -0.65 7.97
CA VAL A 99 -10.46 0.80 7.73
C VAL A 99 -9.20 1.15 6.94
N ASN A 100 -8.06 0.53 7.28
CA ASN A 100 -6.82 0.71 6.52
C ASN A 100 -6.97 0.22 5.08
N PHE A 101 -7.59 -0.94 4.86
CA PHE A 101 -7.87 -1.48 3.54
C PHE A 101 -8.70 -0.50 2.69
N ILE A 102 -9.81 0.02 3.22
CA ILE A 102 -10.67 0.99 2.53
C ILE A 102 -9.89 2.27 2.19
N ARG A 103 -9.05 2.76 3.11
CA ARG A 103 -8.19 3.94 2.86
C ARG A 103 -7.24 3.70 1.70
N TRP A 104 -6.54 2.57 1.69
CA TRP A 104 -5.61 2.22 0.61
C TRP A 104 -6.32 2.06 -0.73
N TYR A 105 -7.49 1.41 -0.73
CA TYR A 105 -8.33 1.27 -1.90
C TYR A 105 -8.72 2.64 -2.49
N GLY A 106 -9.33 3.50 -1.68
CA GLY A 106 -9.77 4.83 -2.11
C GLY A 106 -8.60 5.73 -2.52
N ALA A 107 -7.50 5.69 -1.77
CA ALA A 107 -6.28 6.43 -2.10
C ALA A 107 -5.70 6.03 -3.46
N PHE A 108 -5.63 4.73 -3.74
CA PHE A 108 -5.14 4.23 -5.01
C PHE A 108 -6.07 4.62 -6.15
N LYS A 109 -7.37 4.27 -6.06
CA LYS A 109 -8.36 4.52 -7.13
C LYS A 109 -8.54 6.01 -7.44
N LEU A 110 -8.47 6.88 -6.44
CA LEU A 110 -8.57 8.32 -6.62
C LEU A 110 -7.20 9.00 -6.84
N ARG A 111 -6.10 8.24 -6.79
CA ARG A 111 -4.72 8.74 -6.84
C ARG A 111 -4.43 9.84 -5.80
N LYS A 112 -5.08 9.76 -4.62
CA LYS A 112 -5.01 10.75 -3.53
C LYS A 112 -4.31 10.17 -2.31
N VAL A 113 -3.00 10.40 -2.21
CA VAL A 113 -2.15 9.98 -1.08
C VAL A 113 -2.61 10.56 0.26
N ASP A 114 -3.25 11.73 0.25
CA ASP A 114 -3.73 12.39 1.47
C ASP A 114 -4.74 11.56 2.26
N ILE A 115 -5.45 10.64 1.59
CA ILE A 115 -6.38 9.70 2.25
C ILE A 115 -5.62 8.75 3.20
N ILE A 116 -4.35 8.45 2.91
CA ILE A 116 -3.48 7.62 3.75
C ILE A 116 -2.77 8.49 4.80
N SER A 117 -2.20 9.63 4.40
CA SER A 117 -1.34 10.43 5.26
C SER A 117 -2.09 11.33 6.26
N LYS A 118 -3.34 11.69 5.95
CA LYS A 118 -4.22 12.52 6.80
C LYS A 118 -5.54 11.79 7.03
N PRO A 119 -5.55 10.76 7.89
CA PRO A 119 -6.73 9.95 8.12
C PRO A 119 -7.89 10.81 8.65
N ARG A 120 -9.00 10.82 7.91
CA ARG A 120 -10.27 11.39 8.35
C ARG A 120 -11.06 10.39 9.19
N GLN A 121 -12.16 10.85 9.78
CA GLN A 121 -13.17 9.96 10.35
C GLN A 121 -13.69 9.01 9.27
N ILE A 122 -14.19 7.85 9.69
CA ILE A 122 -14.61 6.80 8.76
C ILE A 122 -15.78 7.26 7.88
N ASP A 123 -16.72 8.01 8.44
CA ASP A 123 -17.89 8.51 7.71
C ASP A 123 -17.48 9.45 6.57
N ASP A 124 -16.55 10.38 6.84
CA ASP A 124 -16.00 11.28 5.82
C ASP A 124 -15.27 10.53 4.69
N LEU A 125 -14.63 9.41 5.03
CA LEU A 125 -13.93 8.56 4.05
C LEU A 125 -14.94 7.85 3.15
N LEU A 126 -15.99 7.27 3.74
CA LEU A 126 -17.04 6.58 3.00
C LEU A 126 -17.80 7.55 2.10
N ASP A 127 -18.13 8.74 2.59
CA ASP A 127 -18.76 9.80 1.79
C ASP A 127 -17.91 10.22 0.59
N LEU A 128 -16.60 10.36 0.78
CA LEU A 128 -15.68 10.73 -0.29
C LEU A 128 -15.57 9.63 -1.35
N ILE A 129 -15.54 8.36 -0.92
CA ILE A 129 -15.49 7.20 -1.81
C ILE A 129 -16.81 7.08 -2.60
N ASN A 130 -17.96 7.11 -1.93
CA ASN A 130 -19.27 6.99 -2.56
C ASN A 130 -19.54 8.09 -3.60
N LYS A 131 -19.00 9.30 -3.41
CA LYS A 131 -19.16 10.43 -4.35
C LYS A 131 -18.26 10.35 -5.58
N GLN A 132 -17.12 9.65 -5.50
CA GLN A 132 -16.05 9.74 -6.52
C GLN A 132 -15.69 8.39 -7.14
N ILE A 133 -16.11 7.29 -6.56
CA ILE A 133 -15.91 5.95 -7.08
C ILE A 133 -17.29 5.38 -7.40
N GLU A 134 -17.49 5.00 -8.65
CA GLU A 134 -18.67 4.25 -9.04
C GLU A 134 -18.57 2.86 -8.39
N ILE A 135 -19.31 2.66 -7.31
CA ILE A 135 -19.40 1.37 -6.65
C ILE A 135 -20.25 0.51 -7.56
N THR A 136 -19.60 -0.44 -8.24
CA THR A 136 -20.33 -1.52 -8.89
C THR A 136 -21.15 -2.24 -7.83
N ARG A 137 -22.47 -2.26 -8.02
CA ARG A 137 -23.34 -3.15 -7.25
C ARG A 137 -22.93 -4.56 -7.62
N GLY A 138 -22.11 -5.19 -6.79
CA GLY A 138 -21.83 -6.62 -6.87
C GLY A 138 -23.14 -7.38 -6.64
N PHE A 139 -23.30 -8.47 -7.40
CA PHE A 139 -24.41 -9.43 -7.40
C PHE A 139 -24.95 -9.76 -5.99
#